data_AF-A0A1Q2YHY9-F1
#
_entry.id   AF-A0A1Q2YHY9-F1
#
_cell.length_a   1.000
_cell.length_b   1.000
_cell.length_c   1.000
_cell.angle_alpha   90.00
_cell.angle_beta   90.00
_cell.angle_gamma   90.00
#
_symmetry.space_group_name_H-M   'P 1'
#
loop_
_entity.id
_entity.type
_entity.pdbx_description
1 polymer ?
#
loop_
_entity_poly.entity_id
_entity_poly.type
_entity_poly.pdbx_seq_one_letter_code
_entity_poly.pdbx_strand_id
1 'polypeptide(L)'
;MPYSHHSHSGSFCKHAHDTLDSVIKTAENKRFKVFCLTEHVPRLSQEFLYPEELELNMSPKSLMDQFQNYVVTARAHQQKLNSNSNPGRTKLLVGFESEGGVNEEHLDYCLQLRKDIDADLIVGSVHHVNGTDIDFDQQTWDRAVTECDGVRGLYREYFKLVSNMIRKLKPEVVAHFDLIRLFANTEIEVENVENGEIKFQTIKVTQEEKLGITIEEDWPEVWALIEDSVNLIVELGLTVELNSSAIRKGWDTPYPKDDIMQLMISKGVKFVLSDDSHGNDQVGLNYQIVLEYIKKMGIEKIWYYDLDEIDNSSVRDGKGQVVLSYTSIEELIQEDFWKINYPALFA
;
A
#
# COMPACT_ATOMS: atom_id res chain seq x y z
N MET A 1 -16.80 -10.56 -0.16
CA MET A 1 -16.37 -9.48 0.72
C MET A 1 -15.03 -8.99 0.14
N PRO A 2 -14.65 -7.70 0.20
CA PRO A 2 -13.41 -7.23 -0.41
C PRO A 2 -12.24 -7.61 0.47
N TYR A 3 -11.07 -7.15 0.05
CA TYR A 3 -9.78 -7.50 0.61
C TYR A 3 -9.07 -6.19 0.92
N SER A 4 -8.32 -6.13 2.03
CA SER A 4 -7.25 -5.13 2.19
C SER A 4 -5.97 -5.89 2.49
N HIS A 5 -4.92 -5.63 1.70
CA HIS A 5 -3.63 -6.30 1.84
C HIS A 5 -2.61 -5.49 2.62
N HIS A 6 -3.00 -4.29 3.06
CA HIS A 6 -2.10 -3.33 3.65
C HIS A 6 -2.87 -2.54 4.72
N SER A 7 -2.53 -2.72 6.00
CA SER A 7 -3.12 -1.96 7.10
C SER A 7 -2.21 -1.89 8.33
N HIS A 8 -2.44 -0.83 9.12
CA HIS A 8 -1.69 -0.46 10.32
C HIS A 8 -2.62 -0.15 11.50
N SER A 9 -2.05 -0.02 12.69
CA SER A 9 -2.79 0.31 13.91
C SER A 9 -1.98 1.21 14.85
N GLY A 10 -2.67 2.09 15.59
CA GLY A 10 -2.03 2.93 16.61
C GLY A 10 -1.42 2.14 17.78
N SER A 11 -1.68 0.84 17.89
CA SER A 11 -1.00 -0.04 18.82
C SER A 11 0.48 -0.22 18.48
N PHE A 12 0.84 -0.23 17.19
CA PHE A 12 2.17 -0.63 16.73
C PHE A 12 2.76 0.25 15.62
N CYS A 13 2.07 1.32 15.22
CA CYS A 13 2.56 2.40 14.39
C CYS A 13 2.29 3.77 15.06
N LYS A 14 3.27 4.67 15.07
CA LYS A 14 3.20 5.94 15.84
C LYS A 14 2.47 7.07 15.14
N HIS A 15 2.39 7.02 13.82
CA HIS A 15 1.54 7.91 13.04
C HIS A 15 0.17 7.28 12.72
N ALA A 16 -0.14 6.11 13.28
CA ALA A 16 -1.47 5.52 13.31
C ALA A 16 -2.22 5.85 14.61
N HIS A 17 -3.52 5.61 14.60
CA HIS A 17 -4.41 5.75 15.74
C HIS A 17 -5.33 4.52 15.86
N ASP A 18 -6.09 4.46 16.97
CA ASP A 18 -6.87 3.31 17.41
C ASP A 18 -6.07 2.03 17.71
N THR A 19 -6.65 1.11 18.47
CA THR A 19 -5.99 -0.16 18.80
C THR A 19 -6.14 -1.17 17.66
N LEU A 20 -5.20 -2.11 17.56
CA LEU A 20 -5.29 -3.23 16.62
C LEU A 20 -6.63 -3.97 16.72
N ASP A 21 -7.10 -4.26 17.94
CA ASP A 21 -8.42 -4.85 18.22
C ASP A 21 -9.57 -4.06 17.56
N SER A 22 -9.52 -2.74 17.65
CA SER A 22 -10.54 -1.84 17.13
C SER A 22 -10.53 -1.84 15.60
N VAL A 23 -9.34 -1.77 14.99
CA VAL A 23 -9.16 -1.83 13.53
C VAL A 23 -9.68 -3.16 12.97
N ILE A 24 -9.32 -4.29 13.59
CA ILE A 24 -9.82 -5.62 13.22
C ILE A 24 -11.35 -5.66 13.35
N LYS A 25 -11.91 -5.11 14.43
CA LYS A 25 -13.36 -5.06 14.64
C LYS A 25 -14.07 -4.24 13.57
N THR A 26 -13.46 -3.14 13.15
CA THR A 26 -13.96 -2.32 12.04
C THR A 26 -13.96 -3.09 10.73
N ALA A 27 -12.89 -3.83 10.42
CA ALA A 27 -12.84 -4.70 9.24
C ALA A 27 -13.94 -5.79 9.26
N GLU A 28 -14.18 -6.43 10.41
CA GLU A 28 -15.29 -7.38 10.57
C GLU A 28 -16.65 -6.71 10.34
N ASN A 29 -16.88 -5.53 10.92
CA ASN A 29 -18.13 -4.80 10.82
C ASN A 29 -18.41 -4.35 9.37
N LYS A 30 -17.37 -3.94 8.65
CA LYS A 30 -17.44 -3.60 7.23
C LYS A 30 -17.56 -4.81 6.32
N ARG A 31 -17.44 -6.04 6.84
CA ARG A 31 -17.51 -7.30 6.10
C ARG A 31 -16.38 -7.46 5.09
N PHE A 32 -15.13 -7.34 5.54
CA PHE A 32 -13.97 -7.77 4.74
C PHE A 32 -13.86 -9.31 4.68
N LYS A 33 -13.39 -9.86 3.56
CA LYS A 33 -13.14 -11.31 3.40
C LYS A 33 -11.80 -11.67 4.01
N VAL A 34 -10.79 -10.90 3.61
CA VAL A 34 -9.43 -11.01 4.11
C VAL A 34 -8.98 -9.60 4.47
N PHE A 35 -8.39 -9.47 5.65
CA PHE A 35 -7.80 -8.23 6.11
C PHE A 35 -6.38 -8.53 6.59
N CYS A 36 -5.38 -7.93 5.95
CA CYS A 36 -3.98 -8.21 6.23
C CYS A 36 -3.44 -7.20 7.23
N LEU A 37 -2.82 -7.69 8.30
CA LEU A 37 -2.15 -6.89 9.30
C LEU A 37 -0.68 -6.79 8.90
N THR A 38 -0.18 -5.60 8.58
CA THR A 38 1.12 -5.42 7.91
C THR A 38 1.88 -4.22 8.46
N GLU A 39 2.05 -4.17 9.79
CA GLU A 39 2.80 -3.08 10.45
C GLU A 39 4.20 -2.90 9.85
N HIS A 40 4.70 -1.67 9.89
CA HIS A 40 6.06 -1.31 9.49
C HIS A 40 7.11 -2.13 10.26
N VAL A 41 8.11 -2.65 9.54
CA VAL A 41 9.30 -3.23 10.17
C VAL A 41 10.09 -2.18 10.96
N PRO A 42 10.79 -2.55 12.04
CA PRO A 42 11.55 -1.59 12.85
C PRO A 42 12.76 -1.01 12.10
N ARG A 43 13.06 0.27 12.38
CA ARG A 43 14.32 0.92 12.02
C ARG A 43 15.49 0.30 12.79
N LEU A 44 16.58 -0.02 12.11
CA LEU A 44 17.73 -0.72 12.70
C LEU A 44 18.80 0.22 13.29
N SER A 45 18.80 1.50 12.90
CA SER A 45 19.74 2.53 13.37
C SER A 45 18.99 3.80 13.79
N GLN A 46 19.57 4.56 14.71
CA GLN A 46 18.98 5.80 15.24
C GLN A 46 18.80 6.86 14.14
N GLU A 47 19.65 6.85 13.12
CA GLU A 47 19.64 7.84 12.03
C GLU A 47 18.43 7.72 11.09
N PHE A 48 17.75 6.57 11.08
CA PHE A 48 16.60 6.29 10.22
C PHE A 48 15.27 6.43 10.95
N LEU A 49 15.27 6.83 12.22
CA LEU A 49 14.02 7.04 12.97
C LEU A 49 13.23 8.19 12.37
N TYR A 50 11.93 7.97 12.20
CA TYR A 50 11.03 9.03 11.76
C TYR A 50 10.91 10.14 12.83
N PRO A 51 10.58 11.38 12.45
CA PRO A 51 10.50 12.50 13.38
C PRO A 51 9.61 12.21 14.60
N GLU A 52 8.45 11.58 14.42
CA GLU A 52 7.54 11.22 15.50
C GLU A 52 8.11 10.16 16.46
N GLU A 53 8.99 9.29 15.97
CA GLU A 53 9.66 8.29 16.80
C GLU A 53 10.72 8.93 17.69
N LEU A 54 11.44 9.92 17.14
CA LEU A 54 12.39 10.75 17.88
C LEU A 54 11.67 11.58 18.95
N GLU A 55 10.53 12.19 18.62
CA GLU A 55 9.70 12.95 19.56
C GLU A 55 9.20 12.10 20.73
N LEU A 56 8.91 10.82 20.47
CA LEU A 56 8.50 9.84 21.47
C LEU A 56 9.68 9.17 22.20
N ASN A 57 10.92 9.63 21.98
CA ASN A 57 12.15 9.06 22.56
C ASN A 57 12.30 7.56 22.29
N MET A 58 11.89 7.12 21.12
CA MET A 58 12.06 5.73 20.70
C MET A 58 13.52 5.47 20.30
N SER A 59 13.85 4.19 20.29
CA SER A 59 15.15 3.65 19.86
C SER A 59 14.91 2.45 18.94
N PRO A 60 15.91 2.04 18.14
CA PRO A 60 15.84 0.79 17.37
C PRO A 60 15.42 -0.41 18.22
N LYS A 61 15.89 -0.46 19.48
CA LYS A 61 15.49 -1.52 20.43
C LYS A 61 14.00 -1.45 20.80
N SER A 62 13.47 -0.28 21.13
CA SER A 62 12.05 -0.18 21.50
C SER A 62 11.14 -0.47 20.31
N LEU A 63 11.57 -0.16 19.09
CA LEU A 63 10.86 -0.52 17.85
C LEU A 63 10.86 -2.02 17.60
N MET A 64 12.01 -2.67 17.82
CA MET A 64 12.11 -4.13 17.77
C MET A 64 11.17 -4.79 18.78
N ASP A 65 11.18 -4.32 20.04
CA ASP A 65 10.30 -4.83 21.10
C ASP A 65 8.81 -4.59 20.75
N GLN A 66 8.47 -3.45 20.16
CA GLN A 66 7.12 -3.14 19.67
C GLN A 66 6.69 -4.07 18.54
N PHE A 67 7.54 -4.31 17.55
CA PHE A 67 7.25 -5.19 16.42
C PHE A 67 7.06 -6.65 16.87
N GLN A 68 7.87 -7.12 17.82
CA GLN A 68 7.68 -8.45 18.42
C GLN A 68 6.32 -8.58 19.12
N ASN A 69 5.90 -7.55 19.86
CA ASN A 69 4.57 -7.52 20.48
C ASN A 69 3.45 -7.49 19.44
N TYR A 70 3.64 -6.78 18.32
CA TYR A 70 2.74 -6.80 17.17
C TYR A 70 2.54 -8.24 16.67
N VAL A 71 3.63 -8.95 16.35
CA VAL A 71 3.56 -10.30 15.78
C VAL A 71 2.80 -11.25 16.72
N VAL A 72 3.11 -11.23 18.01
CA VAL A 72 2.41 -12.07 19.01
C VAL A 72 0.92 -11.75 19.05
N THR A 73 0.57 -10.46 19.08
CA THR A 73 -0.82 -10.01 19.16
C THR A 73 -1.59 -10.34 17.89
N ALA A 74 -1.05 -9.99 16.73
CA ALA A 74 -1.64 -10.26 15.42
C ALA A 74 -1.86 -11.76 15.19
N ARG A 75 -0.90 -12.62 15.55
CA ARG A 75 -1.07 -14.09 15.45
C ARG A 75 -2.13 -14.63 16.40
N ALA A 76 -2.28 -14.07 17.60
CA ALA A 76 -3.38 -14.45 18.50
C ALA A 76 -4.76 -14.09 17.91
N HIS A 77 -4.91 -12.92 17.27
CA HIS A 77 -6.12 -12.55 16.55
C HIS A 77 -6.36 -13.46 15.34
N GLN A 78 -5.33 -13.72 14.54
CA GLN A 78 -5.41 -14.61 13.40
C GLN A 78 -5.91 -16.00 13.81
N GLN A 79 -5.30 -16.60 14.84
CA GLN A 79 -5.72 -17.89 15.37
C GLN A 79 -7.21 -17.88 15.74
N LYS A 80 -7.64 -16.85 16.49
CA LYS A 80 -9.01 -16.72 16.97
C LYS A 80 -10.02 -16.57 15.83
N LEU A 81 -9.74 -15.70 14.85
CA LEU A 81 -10.69 -15.40 13.76
C LEU A 81 -10.71 -16.50 12.70
N ASN A 82 -9.54 -17.01 12.30
CA ASN A 82 -9.44 -17.97 11.21
C ASN A 82 -9.97 -19.37 11.60
N SER A 83 -9.85 -19.75 12.87
CA SER A 83 -10.38 -21.01 13.42
C SER A 83 -11.91 -21.04 13.56
N ASN A 84 -12.58 -19.89 13.45
CA ASN A 84 -14.04 -19.82 13.43
C ASN A 84 -14.54 -20.47 12.14
N SER A 85 -15.51 -21.38 12.18
CA SER A 85 -16.05 -22.04 10.99
C SER A 85 -17.28 -21.35 10.38
N ASN A 86 -17.67 -20.18 10.90
CA ASN A 86 -18.78 -19.40 10.34
C ASN A 86 -18.51 -19.04 8.87
N PRO A 87 -19.47 -19.31 7.97
CA PRO A 87 -19.44 -18.80 6.61
C PRO A 87 -19.41 -17.27 6.61
N GLY A 88 -18.66 -16.68 5.70
CA GLY A 88 -18.60 -15.22 5.57
C GLY A 88 -17.85 -14.49 6.68
N ARG A 89 -17.03 -15.20 7.48
CA ARG A 89 -16.12 -14.55 8.43
C ARG A 89 -15.02 -13.77 7.73
N THR A 90 -14.52 -12.73 8.38
CA THR A 90 -13.25 -12.10 8.02
C THR A 90 -12.10 -13.00 8.43
N LYS A 91 -11.23 -13.33 7.48
CA LYS A 91 -9.95 -14.00 7.71
C LYS A 91 -8.85 -12.95 7.88
N LEU A 92 -7.83 -13.27 8.66
CA LEU A 92 -6.65 -12.43 8.83
C LEU A 92 -5.42 -13.10 8.21
N LEU A 93 -4.60 -12.32 7.52
CA LEU A 93 -3.21 -12.64 7.20
C LEU A 93 -2.30 -11.72 8.00
N VAL A 94 -1.15 -12.23 8.44
CA VAL A 94 -0.18 -11.50 9.26
C VAL A 94 1.14 -11.46 8.51
N GLY A 95 1.54 -10.25 8.15
CA GLY A 95 2.74 -9.97 7.38
C GLY A 95 3.52 -8.81 7.98
N PHE A 96 4.14 -8.00 7.12
CA PHE A 96 4.70 -6.71 7.48
C PHE A 96 4.85 -5.85 6.23
N GLU A 97 4.89 -4.55 6.43
CA GLU A 97 5.36 -3.62 5.42
C GLU A 97 6.87 -3.42 5.57
N SER A 98 7.60 -3.58 4.47
CA SER A 98 9.05 -3.38 4.45
C SER A 98 9.44 -1.90 4.62
N GLU A 99 10.72 -1.61 4.80
CA GLU A 99 11.26 -0.24 4.74
C GLU A 99 12.32 -0.17 3.65
N GLY A 100 11.89 -0.30 2.38
CA GLY A 100 12.79 -0.21 1.24
C GLY A 100 13.36 1.20 1.09
N GLY A 101 14.56 1.28 0.51
CA GLY A 101 15.25 2.56 0.29
C GLY A 101 16.07 3.08 1.48
N VAL A 102 15.93 2.47 2.67
CA VAL A 102 16.77 2.81 3.84
C VAL A 102 18.22 2.37 3.60
N ASN A 103 18.46 1.05 3.55
CA ASN A 103 19.74 0.45 3.16
C ASN A 103 19.57 -1.07 2.89
N GLU A 104 20.64 -1.73 2.46
CA GLU A 104 20.66 -3.17 2.20
C GLU A 104 20.39 -4.02 3.45
N GLU A 105 20.84 -3.56 4.62
CA GLU A 105 20.68 -4.25 5.91
C GLU A 105 19.20 -4.37 6.31
N HIS A 106 18.38 -3.35 6.05
CA HIS A 106 16.93 -3.41 6.30
C HIS A 106 16.25 -4.44 5.38
N LEU A 107 16.68 -4.55 4.12
CA LEU A 107 16.15 -5.58 3.21
C LEU A 107 16.60 -6.99 3.62
N ASP A 108 17.85 -7.17 4.07
CA ASP A 108 18.31 -8.46 4.62
C ASP A 108 17.56 -8.84 5.90
N TYR A 109 17.28 -7.86 6.75
CA TYR A 109 16.48 -8.05 7.94
C TYR A 109 15.04 -8.46 7.60
N CYS A 110 14.42 -7.90 6.55
CA CYS A 110 13.10 -8.34 6.08
C CYS A 110 13.11 -9.82 5.62
N LEU A 111 14.18 -10.27 4.95
CA LEU A 111 14.32 -11.69 4.56
C LEU A 111 14.47 -12.62 5.76
N GLN A 112 15.12 -12.16 6.82
CA GLN A 112 15.22 -12.89 8.08
C GLN A 112 13.85 -12.92 8.79
N LEU A 113 13.19 -11.77 8.91
CA LEU A 113 11.85 -11.65 9.49
C LEU A 113 10.83 -12.56 8.82
N ARG A 114 10.83 -12.64 7.48
CA ARG A 114 9.94 -13.53 6.72
C ARG A 114 9.95 -14.95 7.29
N LYS A 115 11.13 -15.45 7.69
CA LYS A 115 11.30 -16.79 8.26
C LYS A 115 10.96 -16.82 9.75
N ASP A 116 11.42 -15.83 10.51
CA ASP A 116 11.28 -15.82 11.97
C ASP A 116 9.83 -15.72 12.43
N ILE A 117 9.01 -14.97 11.70
CA ILE A 117 7.58 -14.81 12.01
C ILE A 117 6.70 -15.70 11.13
N ASP A 118 7.31 -16.48 10.23
CA ASP A 118 6.66 -17.26 9.18
C ASP A 118 5.60 -16.41 8.46
N ALA A 119 6.02 -15.26 7.92
CA ALA A 119 5.13 -14.21 7.42
C ALA A 119 4.22 -14.73 6.30
N ASP A 120 2.93 -14.37 6.37
CA ASP A 120 1.95 -14.79 5.35
C ASP A 120 2.13 -13.99 4.05
N LEU A 121 2.57 -12.74 4.18
CA LEU A 121 2.90 -11.86 3.06
C LEU A 121 3.92 -10.80 3.49
N ILE A 122 4.63 -10.25 2.51
CA ILE A 122 5.37 -9.00 2.59
C ILE A 122 4.67 -7.97 1.70
N VAL A 123 4.40 -6.80 2.28
CA VAL A 123 4.09 -5.58 1.53
C VAL A 123 5.41 -4.85 1.30
N GLY A 124 5.87 -4.85 0.06
CA GLY A 124 7.15 -4.28 -0.34
C GLY A 124 7.00 -2.83 -0.75
N SER A 125 7.55 -1.93 0.04
CA SER A 125 7.46 -0.47 -0.08
C SER A 125 8.83 0.19 -0.10
N VAL A 126 8.88 1.43 -0.58
CA VAL A 126 10.08 2.29 -0.53
C VAL A 126 9.67 3.64 0.05
N HIS A 127 10.17 3.98 1.24
CA HIS A 127 9.87 5.24 1.96
C HIS A 127 11.07 6.18 2.06
N HIS A 128 12.24 5.74 1.63
CA HIS A 128 13.46 6.52 1.69
C HIS A 128 14.18 6.55 0.34
N VAL A 129 14.87 7.65 0.05
CA VAL A 129 15.84 7.76 -1.03
C VAL A 129 17.12 8.33 -0.46
N ASN A 130 18.23 7.61 -0.61
CA ASN A 130 19.55 7.99 -0.08
C ASN A 130 19.53 8.30 1.44
N GLY A 131 18.70 7.59 2.21
CA GLY A 131 18.56 7.80 3.66
C GLY A 131 17.66 8.99 4.05
N THR A 132 17.07 9.70 3.08
CA THR A 132 16.07 10.73 3.32
C THR A 132 14.68 10.17 3.08
N ASP A 133 13.80 10.29 4.08
CA ASP A 133 12.35 10.04 3.98
C ASP A 133 11.71 10.86 2.85
N ILE A 134 10.72 10.29 2.16
CA ILE A 134 10.03 10.92 1.02
C ILE A 134 8.51 11.02 1.20
N ASP A 135 7.95 10.64 2.34
CA ASP A 135 6.50 10.50 2.53
C ASP A 135 5.98 10.98 3.90
N PHE A 136 6.85 11.57 4.72
CA PHE A 136 6.47 12.25 5.95
C PHE A 136 5.99 13.70 5.73
N ASP A 137 6.82 14.56 5.14
CA ASP A 137 6.49 15.96 4.89
C ASP A 137 7.16 16.59 3.65
N GLN A 138 6.63 17.74 3.23
CA GLN A 138 7.13 18.48 2.07
C GLN A 138 8.59 18.94 2.25
N GLN A 139 8.99 19.33 3.46
CA GLN A 139 10.32 19.85 3.72
C GLN A 139 11.40 18.78 3.49
N THR A 140 11.11 17.57 3.93
CA THR A 140 12.00 16.41 3.81
C THR A 140 12.03 15.91 2.37
N TRP A 141 10.88 15.91 1.68
CA TRP A 141 10.83 15.64 0.24
C TRP A 141 11.64 16.65 -0.59
N ASP A 142 11.54 17.96 -0.30
CA ASP A 142 12.33 19.01 -0.97
C ASP A 142 13.85 18.84 -0.73
N ARG A 143 14.22 18.34 0.46
CA ARG A 143 15.61 17.95 0.75
C ARG A 143 16.03 16.78 -0.14
N ALA A 144 15.21 15.74 -0.26
CA ALA A 144 15.49 14.59 -1.13
C ALA A 144 15.69 15.01 -2.60
N VAL A 145 14.86 15.95 -3.09
CA VAL A 145 15.03 16.56 -4.42
C VAL A 145 16.39 17.23 -4.56
N THR A 146 16.79 18.02 -3.57
CA THR A 146 18.07 18.73 -3.58
C THR A 146 19.26 17.76 -3.56
N GLU A 147 19.18 16.71 -2.74
CA GLU A 147 20.21 15.66 -2.62
C GLU A 147 20.35 14.80 -3.88
N CYS A 148 19.30 14.75 -4.71
CA CYS A 148 19.27 13.98 -5.95
C CYS A 148 19.42 14.85 -7.22
N ASP A 149 19.90 16.09 -7.11
CA ASP A 149 20.07 17.03 -8.23
C ASP A 149 18.77 17.35 -9.00
N GLY A 150 17.63 17.38 -8.29
CA GLY A 150 16.32 17.74 -8.83
C GLY A 150 15.32 16.58 -8.91
N VAL A 151 14.07 16.90 -9.26
CA VAL A 151 12.94 15.95 -9.27
C VAL A 151 13.22 14.74 -10.14
N ARG A 152 13.77 14.95 -11.34
CA ARG A 152 14.16 13.86 -12.25
C ARG A 152 15.14 12.89 -11.60
N GLY A 153 16.16 13.41 -10.90
CA GLY A 153 17.15 12.57 -10.23
C GLY A 153 16.55 11.83 -9.05
N LEU A 154 15.67 12.47 -8.28
CA LEU A 154 14.93 11.82 -7.19
C LEU A 154 14.09 10.64 -7.71
N TYR A 155 13.34 10.82 -8.79
CA TYR A 155 12.55 9.75 -9.41
C TYR A 155 13.44 8.60 -9.91
N ARG A 156 14.58 8.94 -10.53
CA ARG A 156 15.57 7.94 -10.99
C ARG A 156 16.09 7.10 -9.82
N GLU A 157 16.46 7.71 -8.71
CA GLU A 157 16.96 6.96 -7.55
C GLU A 157 15.84 6.16 -6.87
N TYR A 158 14.64 6.73 -6.75
CA TYR A 158 13.47 6.02 -6.22
C TYR A 158 13.16 4.74 -7.00
N PHE A 159 13.03 4.78 -8.33
CA PHE A 159 12.69 3.58 -9.11
C PHE A 159 13.83 2.54 -9.18
N LYS A 160 15.10 2.94 -8.97
CA LYS A 160 16.18 1.98 -8.72
C LYS A 160 15.96 1.22 -7.41
N LEU A 161 15.56 1.93 -6.35
CA LEU A 161 15.30 1.34 -5.04
C LEU A 161 14.07 0.43 -5.08
N VAL A 162 13.02 0.81 -5.82
CA VAL A 162 11.86 -0.06 -6.08
C VAL A 162 12.29 -1.36 -6.78
N SER A 163 13.07 -1.27 -7.86
CA SER A 163 13.59 -2.46 -8.56
C SER A 163 14.42 -3.34 -7.63
N ASN A 164 15.30 -2.74 -6.82
CA ASN A 164 16.14 -3.46 -5.86
C ASN A 164 15.31 -4.20 -4.80
N MET A 165 14.32 -3.51 -4.21
CA MET A 165 13.39 -4.09 -3.24
C MET A 165 12.64 -5.28 -3.84
N ILE A 166 12.12 -5.15 -5.07
CA ILE A 166 11.42 -6.24 -5.77
C ILE A 166 12.36 -7.43 -5.99
N ARG A 167 13.58 -7.21 -6.48
CA ARG A 167 14.56 -8.29 -6.73
C ARG A 167 14.94 -9.03 -5.46
N LYS A 168 15.15 -8.30 -4.37
CA LYS A 168 15.66 -8.83 -3.12
C LYS A 168 14.55 -9.50 -2.31
N LEU A 169 13.44 -8.81 -2.08
CA LEU A 169 12.36 -9.30 -1.23
C LEU A 169 11.40 -10.24 -1.95
N LYS A 170 11.16 -10.01 -3.25
CA LYS A 170 10.07 -10.68 -3.99
C LYS A 170 8.77 -10.63 -3.18
N PRO A 171 8.30 -9.43 -2.83
CA PRO A 171 7.15 -9.27 -1.96
C PRO A 171 5.90 -9.79 -2.65
N GLU A 172 4.96 -10.33 -1.88
CA GLU A 172 3.67 -10.73 -2.39
C GLU A 172 2.93 -9.51 -2.99
N VAL A 173 3.01 -8.36 -2.32
CA VAL A 173 2.41 -7.10 -2.77
C VAL A 173 3.48 -6.02 -2.90
N VAL A 174 3.61 -5.40 -4.08
CA VAL A 174 4.38 -4.17 -4.25
C VAL A 174 3.48 -2.98 -3.91
N ALA A 175 3.87 -2.24 -2.87
CA ALA A 175 3.13 -1.14 -2.29
C ALA A 175 3.24 0.14 -3.12
N HIS A 176 2.19 0.95 -3.12
CA HIS A 176 2.12 2.36 -3.56
C HIS A 176 3.25 2.77 -4.53
N PHE A 177 3.26 2.13 -5.70
CA PHE A 177 4.43 1.99 -6.57
C PHE A 177 5.10 3.31 -7.00
N ASP A 178 4.33 4.39 -7.06
CA ASP A 178 4.78 5.74 -7.42
C ASP A 178 4.59 6.74 -6.27
N LEU A 179 4.77 6.29 -5.02
CA LEU A 179 4.74 7.10 -3.80
C LEU A 179 5.58 8.38 -3.90
N ILE A 180 6.66 8.35 -4.69
CA ILE A 180 7.54 9.52 -4.90
C ILE A 180 6.81 10.78 -5.38
N ARG A 181 5.62 10.63 -5.96
CA ARG A 181 4.75 11.71 -6.39
C ARG A 181 3.97 12.40 -5.26
N LEU A 182 3.91 11.81 -4.06
CA LEU A 182 3.03 12.26 -2.96
C LEU A 182 3.23 13.75 -2.63
N PHE A 183 4.48 14.18 -2.47
CA PHE A 183 4.86 15.58 -2.23
C PHE A 183 5.45 16.27 -3.46
N ALA A 184 5.36 15.64 -4.63
CA ALA A 184 5.56 16.34 -5.90
C ALA A 184 4.37 17.27 -6.22
N ASN A 185 3.31 17.26 -5.43
CA ASN A 185 2.09 18.00 -5.72
C ASN A 185 2.23 19.53 -5.54
N THR A 186 1.51 20.26 -6.37
CA THR A 186 1.41 21.70 -6.39
C THR A 186 -0.02 22.09 -6.75
N GLU A 187 -0.46 23.26 -6.29
CA GLU A 187 -1.80 23.75 -6.56
C GLU A 187 -1.83 24.60 -7.84
N ILE A 188 -2.86 24.38 -8.66
CA ILE A 188 -3.18 25.22 -9.81
C ILE A 188 -4.65 25.64 -9.74
N GLU A 189 -4.98 26.81 -10.29
CA GLU A 189 -6.36 27.25 -10.46
C GLU A 189 -6.83 26.89 -11.87
N VAL A 190 -7.93 26.15 -11.96
CA VAL A 190 -8.60 25.83 -13.22
C VAL A 190 -9.90 26.62 -13.36
N GLU A 191 -10.15 27.08 -14.57
CA GLU A 191 -11.39 27.77 -14.92
C GLU A 191 -12.46 26.73 -15.31
N ASN A 192 -13.55 26.71 -14.58
CA ASN A 192 -14.72 25.87 -14.85
C ASN A 192 -15.94 26.74 -15.14
N VAL A 193 -16.70 26.39 -16.18
CA VAL A 193 -17.96 27.05 -16.50
C VAL A 193 -19.11 26.21 -15.95
N GLU A 194 -19.70 26.66 -14.84
CA GLU A 194 -20.87 26.03 -14.24
C GLU A 194 -22.10 26.94 -14.39
N ASN A 195 -23.14 26.45 -15.05
CA ASN A 195 -24.39 27.20 -15.27
C ASN A 195 -24.21 28.59 -15.91
N GLY A 196 -23.15 28.79 -16.70
CA GLY A 196 -22.82 30.07 -17.34
C GLY A 196 -22.04 31.04 -16.45
N GLU A 197 -21.67 30.65 -15.22
CA GLU A 197 -20.76 31.38 -14.36
C GLU A 197 -19.35 30.80 -14.44
N ILE A 198 -18.35 31.67 -14.54
CA ILE A 198 -16.94 31.28 -14.43
C ILE A 198 -16.63 31.06 -12.95
N LYS A 199 -16.23 29.84 -12.61
CA LYS A 199 -15.74 29.46 -11.29
C LYS A 199 -14.29 29.03 -11.40
N PHE A 200 -13.48 29.53 -10.48
CA PHE A 200 -12.13 29.03 -10.31
C PHE A 200 -12.15 27.91 -9.27
N GLN A 201 -11.57 26.78 -9.62
CA GLN A 201 -11.37 25.67 -8.69
C GLN A 201 -9.87 25.43 -8.54
N THR A 202 -9.41 25.38 -7.30
CA THR A 202 -8.04 24.94 -7.01
C THR A 202 -8.00 23.42 -7.07
N ILE A 203 -7.06 22.88 -7.85
CA ILE A 203 -6.78 21.43 -7.93
C ILE A 203 -5.31 21.17 -7.64
N LYS A 204 -5.01 20.00 -7.05
CA LYS A 204 -3.64 19.52 -6.88
C LYS A 204 -3.23 18.72 -8.10
N VAL A 205 -2.04 19.03 -8.63
CA VAL A 205 -1.39 18.31 -9.73
C VAL A 205 0.05 18.03 -9.33
N THR A 206 0.70 17.02 -9.90
CA THR A 206 2.12 16.79 -9.67
C THR A 206 2.98 17.83 -10.39
N GLN A 207 4.24 17.98 -9.97
CA GLN A 207 5.17 18.92 -10.57
C GLN A 207 5.40 18.62 -12.05
N GLU A 208 5.50 17.34 -12.43
CA GLU A 208 5.61 16.95 -13.82
C GLU A 208 4.36 17.34 -14.63
N GLU A 209 3.15 17.14 -14.08
CA GLU A 209 1.91 17.56 -14.74
C GLU A 209 1.83 19.08 -14.94
N LYS A 210 2.18 19.86 -13.89
CA LYS A 210 2.22 21.33 -13.99
C LYS A 210 3.20 21.81 -15.05
N LEU A 211 4.33 21.13 -15.19
CA LEU A 211 5.37 21.46 -16.16
C LEU A 211 5.09 20.89 -17.56
N GLY A 212 4.01 20.11 -17.73
CA GLY A 212 3.71 19.42 -18.99
C GLY A 212 4.74 18.35 -19.34
N ILE A 213 5.42 17.80 -18.33
CA ILE A 213 6.42 16.73 -18.46
C ILE A 213 5.70 15.39 -18.48
N THR A 214 5.97 14.60 -19.50
CA THR A 214 5.58 13.19 -19.56
C THR A 214 6.79 12.35 -19.23
N ILE A 215 6.76 11.57 -18.14
CA ILE A 215 7.95 10.81 -17.68
C ILE A 215 8.48 9.88 -18.79
N GLU A 216 7.58 9.24 -19.53
CA GLU A 216 7.92 8.38 -20.68
C GLU A 216 8.73 9.09 -21.76
N GLU A 217 8.34 10.31 -22.13
CA GLU A 217 8.95 11.03 -23.25
C GLU A 217 10.16 11.87 -22.82
N ASP A 218 10.03 12.59 -21.70
CA ASP A 218 11.01 13.58 -21.24
C ASP A 218 12.12 12.97 -20.39
N TRP A 219 11.82 11.92 -19.62
CA TRP A 219 12.76 11.21 -18.73
C TRP A 219 12.85 9.73 -19.10
N PRO A 220 13.26 9.38 -20.33
CA PRO A 220 13.21 8.00 -20.84
C PRO A 220 14.05 7.02 -20.01
N GLU A 221 15.09 7.47 -19.32
CA GLU A 221 15.86 6.61 -18.41
C GLU A 221 15.15 6.32 -17.09
N VAL A 222 14.27 7.23 -16.63
CA VAL A 222 13.39 6.98 -15.48
C VAL A 222 12.28 6.02 -15.91
N TRP A 223 11.69 6.25 -17.08
CA TRP A 223 10.69 5.36 -17.64
C TRP A 223 11.21 3.94 -17.86
N ALA A 224 12.46 3.79 -18.33
CA ALA A 224 13.09 2.48 -18.45
C ALA A 224 13.17 1.74 -17.10
N LEU A 225 13.45 2.44 -15.99
CA LEU A 225 13.47 1.84 -14.64
C LEU A 225 12.06 1.41 -14.18
N ILE A 226 11.05 2.21 -14.52
CA ILE A 226 9.63 1.87 -14.28
C ILE A 226 9.28 0.60 -15.06
N GLU A 227 9.55 0.57 -16.37
CA GLU A 227 9.25 -0.56 -17.25
C GLU A 227 10.00 -1.83 -16.80
N ASP A 228 11.27 -1.72 -16.44
CA ASP A 228 12.07 -2.84 -15.92
C ASP A 228 11.48 -3.39 -14.62
N SER A 229 10.99 -2.53 -13.73
CA SER A 229 10.35 -2.93 -12.48
C SER A 229 9.00 -3.60 -12.73
N VAL A 230 8.20 -3.10 -13.67
CA VAL A 230 6.93 -3.71 -14.09
C VAL A 230 7.17 -5.07 -14.74
N ASN A 231 8.14 -5.19 -15.62
CA ASN A 231 8.51 -6.47 -16.25
C ASN A 231 8.93 -7.49 -15.19
N LEU A 232 9.71 -7.06 -14.19
CA LEU A 232 10.13 -7.91 -13.09
C LEU A 232 8.95 -8.39 -12.22
N ILE A 233 8.00 -7.51 -11.92
CA ILE A 233 6.75 -7.86 -11.21
C ILE A 233 6.01 -8.98 -11.94
N VAL A 234 5.85 -8.84 -13.26
CA VAL A 234 5.18 -9.84 -14.11
C VAL A 234 5.96 -11.15 -14.16
N GLU A 235 7.27 -11.10 -14.38
CA GLU A 235 8.16 -12.27 -14.44
C GLU A 235 8.11 -13.08 -13.13
N LEU A 236 8.15 -12.39 -11.99
CA LEU A 236 8.09 -12.99 -10.67
C LEU A 236 6.67 -13.36 -10.23
N GLY A 237 5.64 -12.95 -10.99
CA GLY A 237 4.24 -13.24 -10.72
C GLY A 237 3.65 -12.53 -9.51
N LEU A 238 4.26 -11.42 -9.06
CA LEU A 238 3.87 -10.61 -7.90
C LEU A 238 2.60 -9.79 -8.20
N THR A 239 2.06 -9.13 -7.18
CA THR A 239 0.94 -8.18 -7.35
C THR A 239 1.37 -6.75 -7.04
N VAL A 240 0.58 -5.80 -7.54
CA VAL A 240 0.69 -4.37 -7.19
C VAL A 240 -0.62 -3.96 -6.52
N GLU A 241 -0.55 -3.19 -5.44
CA GLU A 241 -1.76 -2.67 -4.83
C GLU A 241 -2.36 -1.48 -5.57
N LEU A 242 -3.68 -1.43 -5.58
CA LEU A 242 -4.47 -0.23 -5.80
C LEU A 242 -4.76 0.38 -4.43
N ASN A 243 -3.89 1.28 -4.00
CA ASN A 243 -3.92 1.81 -2.65
C ASN A 243 -4.74 3.10 -2.59
N SER A 244 -5.83 3.06 -1.83
CA SER A 244 -6.76 4.18 -1.69
C SER A 244 -6.22 5.32 -0.81
N SER A 245 -5.03 5.17 -0.23
CA SER A 245 -4.37 6.17 0.59
C SER A 245 -4.03 7.47 -0.13
N ALA A 246 -3.64 7.39 -1.41
CA ALA A 246 -3.40 8.56 -2.24
C ALA A 246 -4.60 9.53 -2.22
N ILE A 247 -5.82 8.99 -2.24
CA ILE A 247 -7.06 9.77 -2.30
C ILE A 247 -7.28 10.59 -1.03
N ARG A 248 -7.03 10.02 0.16
CA ARG A 248 -7.10 10.77 1.42
C ARG A 248 -5.97 11.81 1.54
N LYS A 249 -4.88 11.66 0.78
CA LYS A 249 -3.78 12.62 0.68
C LYS A 249 -4.02 13.70 -0.38
N GLY A 250 -5.18 13.67 -1.05
CA GLY A 250 -5.66 14.72 -1.96
C GLY A 250 -5.49 14.40 -3.44
N TRP A 251 -5.21 13.15 -3.80
CA TRP A 251 -5.23 12.70 -5.19
C TRP A 251 -6.65 12.34 -5.63
N ASP A 252 -6.88 12.34 -6.94
CA ASP A 252 -8.11 11.87 -7.58
C ASP A 252 -8.06 10.36 -7.94
N THR A 253 -6.88 9.76 -7.82
CA THR A 253 -6.58 8.37 -8.17
C THR A 253 -5.94 7.65 -6.98
N PRO A 254 -6.08 6.30 -6.88
CA PRO A 254 -5.22 5.51 -6.01
C PRO A 254 -3.79 5.47 -6.56
N TYR A 255 -2.85 4.94 -5.78
CA TYR A 255 -1.59 4.47 -6.37
C TYR A 255 -1.85 3.21 -7.22
N PRO A 256 -1.21 3.03 -8.38
CA PRO A 256 -0.44 4.03 -9.12
C PRO A 256 -1.30 4.94 -10.01
N LYS A 257 -0.75 6.10 -10.38
CA LYS A 257 -1.39 7.06 -11.29
C LYS A 257 -1.56 6.53 -12.73
N ASP A 258 -2.38 7.23 -13.52
CA ASP A 258 -2.87 6.83 -14.85
C ASP A 258 -1.79 6.28 -15.80
N ASP A 259 -0.65 6.96 -15.93
CA ASP A 259 0.41 6.61 -16.88
C ASP A 259 1.07 5.26 -16.56
N ILE A 260 1.51 5.09 -15.31
CA ILE A 260 2.09 3.84 -14.82
C ILE A 260 1.03 2.74 -14.79
N MET A 261 -0.21 3.08 -14.43
CA MET A 261 -1.32 2.13 -14.45
C MET A 261 -1.57 1.55 -15.86
N GLN A 262 -1.57 2.41 -16.89
CA GLN A 262 -1.73 1.98 -18.28
C GLN A 262 -0.58 1.06 -18.72
N LEU A 263 0.67 1.38 -18.37
CA LEU A 263 1.81 0.50 -18.60
C LEU A 263 1.61 -0.86 -17.92
N MET A 264 1.28 -0.86 -16.63
CA MET A 264 1.06 -2.09 -15.86
C MET A 264 -0.05 -2.97 -16.44
N ILE A 265 -1.16 -2.37 -16.88
CA ILE A 265 -2.24 -3.07 -17.58
C ILE A 265 -1.72 -3.69 -18.88
N SER A 266 -0.98 -2.93 -19.69
CA SER A 266 -0.44 -3.40 -20.98
C SER A 266 0.49 -4.61 -20.83
N LYS A 267 1.17 -4.72 -19.68
CA LYS A 267 2.09 -5.82 -19.34
C LYS A 267 1.41 -6.99 -18.60
N GLY A 268 0.13 -6.84 -18.22
CA GLY A 268 -0.64 -7.88 -17.54
C GLY A 268 -0.34 -8.02 -16.04
N VAL A 269 -0.02 -6.91 -15.37
CA VAL A 269 0.15 -6.88 -13.90
C VAL A 269 -1.14 -7.31 -13.20
N LYS A 270 -0.96 -8.00 -12.07
CA LYS A 270 -2.05 -8.41 -11.18
C LYS A 270 -2.27 -7.35 -10.10
N PHE A 271 -3.49 -6.83 -10.02
CA PHE A 271 -3.83 -5.79 -9.04
C PHE A 271 -4.59 -6.35 -7.84
N VAL A 272 -4.23 -5.90 -6.64
CA VAL A 272 -4.92 -6.18 -5.37
C VAL A 272 -5.47 -4.88 -4.76
N LEU A 273 -6.43 -4.96 -3.84
CA LEU A 273 -6.93 -3.79 -3.11
C LEU A 273 -6.19 -3.60 -1.78
N SER A 274 -5.90 -2.35 -1.45
CA SER A 274 -5.31 -1.90 -0.19
C SER A 274 -5.92 -0.57 0.24
N ASP A 275 -6.15 -0.41 1.54
CA ASP A 275 -6.54 0.89 2.12
C ASP A 275 -5.39 1.58 2.87
N ASP A 276 -4.37 0.82 3.29
CA ASP A 276 -3.26 1.34 4.06
C ASP A 276 -3.79 2.14 5.27
N SER A 277 -4.76 1.52 5.94
CA SER A 277 -5.52 2.19 7.00
C SER A 277 -4.66 2.38 8.23
N HIS A 278 -4.64 3.59 8.77
CA HIS A 278 -3.93 3.94 10.01
C HIS A 278 -4.89 4.18 11.18
N GLY A 279 -6.09 3.63 11.14
CA GLY A 279 -7.14 3.78 12.16
C GLY A 279 -8.52 3.39 11.63
N ASN A 280 -9.53 3.41 12.51
CA ASN A 280 -10.87 2.90 12.18
C ASN A 280 -11.56 3.66 11.06
N ASP A 281 -11.39 4.98 11.02
CA ASP A 281 -11.97 5.86 10.02
C ASP A 281 -11.42 5.60 8.61
N GLN A 282 -10.24 4.97 8.50
CA GLN A 282 -9.54 4.71 7.25
C GLN A 282 -9.76 3.31 6.69
N VAL A 283 -10.23 2.34 7.49
CA VAL A 283 -10.49 0.96 7.02
C VAL A 283 -11.50 0.99 5.87
N GLY A 284 -11.11 0.53 4.69
CA GLY A 284 -11.89 0.52 3.45
C GLY A 284 -12.26 1.91 2.93
N LEU A 285 -11.63 2.98 3.40
CA LEU A 285 -11.93 4.35 2.97
C LEU A 285 -11.62 4.51 1.47
N ASN A 286 -12.47 5.27 0.77
CA ASN A 286 -12.35 5.60 -0.66
C ASN A 286 -12.39 4.41 -1.64
N TYR A 287 -12.77 3.21 -1.22
CA TYR A 287 -12.87 2.04 -2.13
C TYR A 287 -13.85 2.26 -3.28
N GLN A 288 -14.90 3.07 -3.10
CA GLN A 288 -15.81 3.45 -4.18
C GLN A 288 -15.11 4.23 -5.30
N ILE A 289 -14.16 5.09 -4.96
CA ILE A 289 -13.37 5.86 -5.94
C ILE A 289 -12.35 4.93 -6.62
N VAL A 290 -11.74 4.01 -5.86
CA VAL A 290 -10.88 2.97 -6.46
C VAL A 290 -11.66 2.10 -7.44
N LEU A 291 -12.91 1.74 -7.13
CA LEU A 291 -13.76 0.99 -8.05
C LEU A 291 -14.11 1.78 -9.33
N GLU A 292 -14.36 3.07 -9.22
CA GLU A 292 -14.54 3.95 -10.39
C GLU A 292 -13.26 4.00 -11.23
N TYR A 293 -12.09 4.08 -10.59
CA TYR A 293 -10.80 4.05 -11.26
C TYR A 293 -10.55 2.71 -11.98
N ILE A 294 -10.81 1.58 -11.33
CA ILE A 294 -10.75 0.23 -11.92
C ILE A 294 -11.61 0.17 -13.19
N LYS A 295 -12.84 0.69 -13.14
CA LYS A 295 -13.75 0.73 -14.30
C LYS A 295 -13.23 1.66 -15.39
N LYS A 296 -12.76 2.86 -15.05
CA LYS A 296 -12.13 3.83 -15.98
C LYS A 296 -10.98 3.17 -16.74
N MET A 297 -10.17 2.37 -16.05
CA MET A 297 -9.00 1.70 -16.62
C MET A 297 -9.33 0.37 -17.34
N GLY A 298 -10.59 -0.05 -17.37
CA GLY A 298 -11.00 -1.27 -18.07
C GLY A 298 -10.51 -2.57 -17.41
N ILE A 299 -10.29 -2.58 -16.10
CA ILE A 299 -9.85 -3.77 -15.37
C ILE A 299 -11.07 -4.66 -15.09
N GLU A 300 -11.02 -5.90 -15.56
CA GLU A 300 -12.15 -6.85 -15.46
C GLU A 300 -12.11 -7.72 -14.19
N LYS A 301 -10.96 -7.82 -13.52
CA LYS A 301 -10.79 -8.64 -12.32
C LYS A 301 -9.77 -8.07 -11.35
N ILE A 302 -9.98 -8.36 -10.07
CA ILE A 302 -9.05 -8.04 -8.98
C ILE A 302 -8.57 -9.34 -8.36
N TRP A 303 -7.27 -9.38 -8.05
CA TRP A 303 -6.63 -10.47 -7.35
C TRP A 303 -6.66 -10.25 -5.85
N TYR A 304 -6.50 -11.33 -5.09
CA TYR A 304 -6.41 -11.28 -3.64
C TYR A 304 -5.70 -12.50 -3.09
N TYR A 305 -5.04 -12.31 -1.95
CA TYR A 305 -4.47 -13.39 -1.16
C TYR A 305 -5.50 -13.92 -0.16
N ASP A 306 -5.55 -15.25 -0.01
CA ASP A 306 -6.41 -15.97 0.95
C ASP A 306 -5.63 -17.18 1.50
N LEU A 307 -6.20 -17.92 2.44
CA LEU A 307 -5.70 -19.20 2.92
C LEU A 307 -6.42 -20.36 2.21
N ASP A 308 -5.66 -21.36 1.76
CA ASP A 308 -6.21 -22.60 1.18
C ASP A 308 -7.08 -23.34 2.21
N GLU A 309 -8.29 -23.73 1.83
CA GLU A 309 -9.25 -24.44 2.66
C GLU A 309 -8.99 -25.96 2.72
N ILE A 310 -8.10 -26.49 1.88
CA ILE A 310 -7.79 -27.93 1.81
C ILE A 310 -6.97 -28.40 3.02
N ASP A 311 -6.17 -27.53 3.64
CA ASP A 311 -5.40 -27.86 4.85
C ASP A 311 -6.24 -27.71 6.13
N ASN A 312 -7.22 -28.59 6.30
CA ASN A 312 -8.03 -28.66 7.52
C ASN A 312 -7.21 -28.92 8.80
N SER A 313 -5.94 -29.33 8.70
CA SER A 313 -5.02 -29.44 9.83
C SER A 313 -4.48 -28.09 10.28
N SER A 314 -4.09 -27.22 9.35
CA SER A 314 -3.56 -25.88 9.65
C SER A 314 -4.66 -24.91 10.07
N VAL A 315 -5.89 -25.04 9.55
CA VAL A 315 -7.02 -24.19 9.99
C VAL A 315 -7.31 -24.31 11.50
N ARG A 316 -6.80 -25.35 12.18
CA ARG A 316 -6.88 -25.50 13.65
C ARG A 316 -5.96 -24.57 14.45
N ASP A 317 -4.85 -24.09 13.87
CA ASP A 317 -3.96 -23.10 14.48
C ASP A 317 -4.15 -21.69 13.88
N GLY A 318 -5.02 -21.58 12.87
CA GLY A 318 -5.37 -20.34 12.17
C GLY A 318 -4.41 -19.93 11.07
N LYS A 319 -3.35 -20.70 10.83
CA LYS A 319 -2.51 -20.59 9.64
C LYS A 319 -2.97 -21.50 8.52
N GLY A 320 -2.47 -21.24 7.32
CA GLY A 320 -2.66 -22.09 6.15
C GLY A 320 -1.73 -21.68 5.03
N GLN A 321 -1.75 -22.44 3.94
CA GLN A 321 -1.02 -22.04 2.75
C GLN A 321 -1.68 -20.79 2.16
N VAL A 322 -0.90 -19.72 2.02
CA VAL A 322 -1.35 -18.51 1.35
C VAL A 322 -1.44 -18.77 -0.16
N VAL A 323 -2.60 -18.48 -0.73
CA VAL A 323 -2.91 -18.68 -2.15
C VAL A 323 -3.38 -17.38 -2.79
N LEU A 324 -3.00 -17.18 -4.05
CA LEU A 324 -3.46 -16.04 -4.84
C LEU A 324 -4.67 -16.47 -5.69
N SER A 325 -5.80 -15.80 -5.49
CA SER A 325 -7.05 -15.99 -6.23
C SER A 325 -7.48 -14.68 -6.90
N TYR A 326 -8.56 -14.72 -7.68
CA TYR A 326 -9.15 -13.52 -8.27
C TYR A 326 -10.68 -13.60 -8.26
N THR A 327 -11.31 -12.44 -8.41
CA THR A 327 -12.76 -12.29 -8.62
C THR A 327 -12.99 -11.27 -9.73
N SER A 328 -14.05 -11.47 -10.51
CA SER A 328 -14.47 -10.48 -11.51
C SER A 328 -14.98 -9.20 -10.82
N ILE A 329 -14.94 -8.06 -11.50
CA ILE A 329 -15.54 -6.84 -10.95
C ILE A 329 -17.05 -7.01 -10.76
N GLU A 330 -17.73 -7.73 -11.64
CA GLU A 330 -19.15 -8.03 -11.52
C GLU A 330 -19.47 -8.80 -10.23
N GLU A 331 -18.67 -9.81 -9.89
CA GLU A 331 -18.83 -10.57 -8.63
C GLU A 331 -18.42 -9.73 -7.42
N LEU A 332 -17.31 -8.98 -7.52
CA LEU A 332 -16.78 -8.15 -6.44
C LEU A 332 -17.85 -7.20 -5.91
N ILE A 333 -18.57 -6.49 -6.78
CA ILE A 333 -19.60 -5.54 -6.37
C ILE A 333 -20.85 -6.21 -5.76
N GLN A 334 -21.06 -7.52 -5.97
CA GLN A 334 -22.18 -8.21 -5.34
C GLN A 334 -21.92 -8.57 -3.88
N GLU A 335 -20.72 -8.33 -3.38
CA GLU A 335 -20.31 -8.70 -2.04
C GLU A 335 -20.85 -7.76 -0.96
N ASP A 336 -21.08 -8.32 0.24
CA ASP A 336 -21.76 -7.64 1.36
C ASP A 336 -21.18 -6.27 1.72
N PHE A 337 -19.85 -6.13 1.71
CA PHE A 337 -19.20 -4.85 1.96
C PHE A 337 -19.68 -3.75 1.04
N TRP A 338 -19.81 -3.99 -0.27
CA TRP A 338 -20.19 -2.93 -1.20
C TRP A 338 -21.65 -2.54 -0.97
N LYS A 339 -22.52 -3.54 -0.75
CA LYS A 339 -23.94 -3.31 -0.45
C LYS A 339 -24.15 -2.56 0.87
N ILE A 340 -23.35 -2.84 1.88
CA ILE A 340 -23.47 -2.25 3.22
C ILE A 340 -22.82 -0.86 3.28
N ASN A 341 -21.59 -0.73 2.76
CA ASN A 341 -20.79 0.48 2.92
C ASN A 341 -21.00 1.49 1.79
N TYR A 342 -21.46 1.04 0.62
CA TYR A 342 -21.67 1.87 -0.58
C TYR A 342 -23.02 1.60 -1.26
N PRO A 343 -24.16 1.71 -0.53
CA PRO A 343 -25.47 1.38 -1.07
C PRO A 343 -25.86 2.23 -2.30
N ALA A 344 -25.32 3.44 -2.43
CA ALA A 344 -25.55 4.32 -3.57
C ALA A 344 -25.04 3.78 -4.91
N LEU A 345 -24.10 2.82 -4.90
CA LEU A 345 -23.65 2.13 -6.13
C LEU A 345 -24.70 1.18 -6.71
N PHE A 346 -25.76 0.88 -5.96
CA PHE A 346 -26.80 -0.10 -6.29
C PHE A 346 -28.22 0.49 -6.27
N ALA A 347 -28.35 1.80 -6.03
CA ALA A 347 -29.60 2.55 -6.09
C ALA A 347 -29.77 3.15 -7.49
#